data_AF-C4JXX0-F1
#
_entry.id   AF-C4JXX0-F1
#
_cell.length_a   1.000
_cell.length_b   1.000
_cell.length_c   1.000
_cell.angle_alpha   90.00
_cell.angle_beta   90.00
_cell.angle_gamma   90.00
#
_symmetry.space_group_name_H-M   'P 1'
#
loop_
_entity.id
_entity.type
_entity.pdbx_description
1 polymer ?
#
loop_
_entity_poly.entity_id
_entity_poly.type
_entity_poly.pdbx_seq_one_letter_code
_entity_poly.pdbx_strand_id
1 'polypeptide(L)'
;MAAVDSDALFKAKIQYLARDGQHQLVKPYYLYFKYDSVIAPTNTTADDHFVHIRNARNLDIPSGEMFSKWGFAQLRLDCPLTPEEYCDDKKVEEVLYPEYKSIARLLFPNAARVEVLEHAVSKDPKMEGFKRLIVWNQVRKRHPRWLSESLERHEFTTNQPSDYVHIDMTASSAAKCSIKQFNIYPKSYSRFVVVNLWKPIRGPVYDFPLTLCDRRTVDYASQATAMDIVTRDYVNENTRIYFDERHKWYYWHGMQADEVIAFIQADSQAENRAEDLSLQILTLDFRSSPYGFSRYS
;
A
#
# COMPACT_ATOMS: atom_id res chain seq x y z
N MET A 1 20.69 16.80 30.53
CA MET A 1 20.59 15.47 29.89
C MET A 1 19.44 15.53 28.91
N ALA A 2 19.74 15.62 27.61
CA ALA A 2 18.71 15.54 26.58
C ALA A 2 18.36 14.05 26.37
N ALA A 3 17.10 13.69 26.52
CA ALA A 3 16.61 12.38 26.14
C ALA A 3 16.65 12.27 24.61
N VAL A 4 17.76 11.74 24.10
CA VAL A 4 17.95 11.44 22.68
C VAL A 4 17.32 10.08 22.43
N ASP A 5 16.16 10.11 21.78
CA ASP A 5 15.86 9.27 20.62
C ASP A 5 15.56 7.78 20.85
N SER A 6 14.45 7.47 21.54
CA SER A 6 13.84 6.12 21.46
C SER A 6 13.07 5.88 20.16
N ASP A 7 12.83 6.93 19.36
CA ASP A 7 11.83 6.93 18.29
C ASP A 7 12.42 7.02 16.88
N ALA A 8 13.74 7.22 16.69
CA ALA A 8 14.33 7.27 15.34
C ALA A 8 14.43 5.91 14.66
N LEU A 9 14.62 4.83 15.42
CA LEU A 9 14.89 3.51 14.87
C LEU A 9 14.37 2.43 15.79
N PHE A 10 13.43 1.62 15.30
CA PHE A 10 12.97 0.45 16.03
C PHE A 10 13.09 -0.81 15.17
N LYS A 11 13.09 -1.97 15.83
CA LYS A 11 13.23 -3.28 15.19
C LYS A 11 11.88 -3.99 15.20
N ALA A 12 11.43 -4.46 14.04
CA ALA A 12 10.17 -5.21 13.91
C ALA A 12 10.34 -6.40 12.98
N LYS A 13 9.50 -7.41 13.21
CA LYS A 13 9.39 -8.57 12.34
C LYS A 13 8.49 -8.22 11.15
N ILE A 14 8.96 -8.50 9.95
CA ILE A 14 8.24 -8.30 8.69
C ILE A 14 8.25 -9.59 7.87
N GLN A 15 7.16 -9.88 7.18
CA GLN A 15 6.97 -11.12 6.43
C GLN A 15 7.27 -10.91 4.95
N TYR A 16 8.39 -11.45 4.47
CA TYR A 16 8.71 -11.55 3.05
C TYR A 16 8.11 -12.81 2.42
N LEU A 17 8.24 -12.94 1.10
CA LEU A 17 8.01 -14.19 0.40
C LEU A 17 9.27 -15.07 0.51
N ALA A 18 9.10 -16.34 0.89
CA ALA A 18 10.18 -17.32 0.81
C ALA A 18 10.49 -17.66 -0.65
N ARG A 19 11.79 -17.78 -0.98
CA ARG A 19 12.21 -18.30 -2.29
C ARG A 19 11.86 -19.78 -2.37
N ASP A 20 11.16 -20.16 -3.43
CA ASP A 20 10.80 -21.55 -3.68
C ASP A 20 11.01 -21.89 -5.16
N GLY A 21 11.64 -23.04 -5.42
CA GLY A 21 11.87 -23.53 -6.78
C GLY A 21 10.56 -23.76 -7.55
N GLN A 22 9.44 -24.02 -6.85
CA GLN A 22 8.13 -24.17 -7.49
C GLN A 22 7.68 -22.89 -8.21
N HIS A 23 8.13 -21.71 -7.76
CA HIS A 23 7.76 -20.42 -8.35
C HIS A 23 8.35 -20.21 -9.75
N GLN A 24 9.30 -21.07 -10.17
CA GLN A 24 9.80 -21.12 -11.55
C GLN A 24 8.84 -21.82 -12.51
N LEU A 25 7.97 -22.70 -11.98
CA LEU A 25 7.04 -23.53 -12.76
C LEU A 25 5.60 -23.03 -12.64
N VAL A 26 5.23 -22.57 -11.45
CA VAL A 26 3.87 -22.12 -11.11
C VAL A 26 3.97 -20.76 -10.44
N LYS A 27 3.34 -19.76 -11.04
CA LYS A 27 3.29 -18.42 -10.48
C LYS A 27 2.72 -18.45 -9.04
N PRO A 28 3.27 -17.66 -8.11
CA PRO A 28 2.67 -17.45 -6.79
C PRO A 28 1.20 -17.05 -6.89
N TYR A 29 0.34 -17.58 -6.00
CA TYR A 29 -1.06 -17.18 -5.91
C TYR A 29 -1.59 -17.21 -4.48
N TYR A 30 -2.67 -16.46 -4.22
CA TYR A 30 -3.49 -16.53 -3.02
C TYR A 30 -4.98 -16.53 -3.41
N LEU A 31 -5.72 -17.54 -2.96
CA LEU A 31 -7.14 -17.71 -3.19
C LEU A 31 -7.92 -17.02 -2.06
N TYR A 32 -8.44 -15.83 -2.34
CA TYR A 32 -9.16 -14.96 -1.40
C TYR A 32 -10.65 -15.31 -1.32
N PHE A 33 -10.99 -16.57 -1.04
CA PHE A 33 -12.36 -17.02 -0.80
C PHE A 33 -12.37 -18.43 -0.21
N LYS A 34 -13.44 -18.79 0.50
CA LYS A 34 -13.67 -20.17 0.91
C LYS A 34 -14.13 -21.02 -0.26
N TYR A 35 -13.51 -22.17 -0.47
CA TYR A 35 -13.89 -23.14 -1.48
C TYR A 35 -13.64 -24.54 -0.96
N ASP A 36 -14.32 -25.52 -1.56
CA ASP A 36 -14.12 -26.94 -1.27
C ASP A 36 -13.30 -27.53 -2.43
N SER A 37 -11.98 -27.59 -2.27
CA SER A 37 -11.07 -28.15 -3.28
C SER A 37 -9.80 -28.67 -2.63
N VAL A 38 -9.15 -29.62 -3.31
CA VAL A 38 -7.85 -30.19 -2.97
C VAL A 38 -6.69 -29.21 -3.17
N ILE A 39 -6.92 -28.08 -3.84
CA ILE A 39 -5.90 -27.05 -4.08
C ILE A 39 -5.69 -26.24 -2.80
N ALA A 40 -4.44 -26.09 -2.37
CA ALA A 40 -4.09 -25.25 -1.24
C ALA A 40 -4.46 -23.78 -1.50
N PRO A 41 -4.85 -22.99 -0.48
CA PRO A 41 -5.25 -21.59 -0.66
C PRO A 41 -4.12 -20.70 -1.17
N THR A 42 -2.88 -21.15 -1.07
CA THR A 42 -1.70 -20.49 -1.64
C THR A 42 -0.59 -21.50 -1.87
N ASN A 43 0.29 -21.23 -2.83
CA ASN A 43 1.58 -21.92 -3.01
C ASN A 43 2.77 -21.06 -2.50
N THR A 44 2.49 -20.09 -1.62
CA THR A 44 3.51 -19.23 -1.02
C THR A 44 3.82 -19.64 0.40
N THR A 45 5.04 -19.34 0.85
CA THR A 45 5.46 -19.53 2.24
C THR A 45 6.04 -18.21 2.76
N ALA A 46 5.80 -17.93 4.04
CA ALA A 46 6.33 -16.77 4.73
C ALA A 46 7.84 -16.91 4.97
N ASP A 47 8.57 -15.80 4.82
CA ASP A 47 9.97 -15.67 5.23
C ASP A 47 10.09 -14.47 6.18
N ASP A 48 10.04 -14.73 7.47
CA ASP A 48 9.97 -13.71 8.52
C ASP A 48 11.37 -13.20 8.89
N HIS A 49 11.58 -11.89 8.77
CA HIS A 49 12.85 -11.24 9.12
C HIS A 49 12.63 -10.09 10.09
N PHE A 50 13.54 -9.93 11.06
CA PHE A 50 13.58 -8.70 11.84
C PHE A 50 14.38 -7.63 11.11
N VAL A 51 13.75 -6.51 10.81
CA VAL A 51 14.40 -5.36 10.16
C VAL A 51 14.39 -4.12 11.04
N HIS A 52 15.29 -3.22 10.73
CA HIS A 52 15.33 -1.89 11.30
C HIS A 52 14.45 -0.95 10.48
N ILE A 53 13.53 -0.26 11.15
CA ILE A 53 12.59 0.69 10.55
C ILE A 53 12.87 2.08 11.13
N ARG A 54 13.13 3.04 10.23
CA ARG A 54 13.52 4.41 10.56
C ARG A 54 12.33 5.36 10.60
N ASN A 55 12.25 6.22 11.59
CA ASN A 55 11.24 7.27 11.62
C ASN A 55 11.62 8.38 10.63
N ALA A 56 10.84 8.48 9.56
CA ALA A 56 11.04 9.44 8.48
C ALA A 56 10.84 10.89 8.94
N ARG A 57 10.16 11.15 10.07
CA ARG A 57 10.02 12.50 10.62
C ARG A 57 11.35 13.12 11.05
N ASN A 58 12.34 12.30 11.35
CA ASN A 58 13.66 12.74 11.80
C ASN A 58 14.61 12.99 10.63
N LEU A 59 14.13 12.85 9.39
CA LEU A 59 14.92 13.09 8.19
C LEU A 59 14.68 14.52 7.70
N ASP A 60 15.75 15.29 7.62
CA ASP A 60 15.74 16.63 7.02
C ASP A 60 15.86 16.53 5.48
N ILE A 61 14.86 15.91 4.85
CA ILE A 61 14.81 15.71 3.39
C ILE A 61 13.56 16.40 2.84
N PRO A 62 13.70 17.34 1.89
CA PRO A 62 12.55 17.97 1.24
C PRO A 62 11.65 16.93 0.55
N SER A 63 10.33 17.06 0.68
CA SER A 63 9.36 16.08 0.14
C SER A 63 9.54 15.79 -1.35
N GLY A 64 9.84 16.80 -2.18
CA GLY A 64 10.08 16.61 -3.61
C GLY A 64 11.33 15.76 -3.90
N GLU A 65 12.40 15.96 -3.12
CA GLU A 65 13.60 15.12 -3.20
C GLU A 65 13.32 13.71 -2.70
N MET A 66 12.63 13.57 -1.56
CA MET A 66 12.25 12.28 -1.01
C MET A 66 11.43 11.47 -2.01
N PHE A 67 10.41 12.08 -2.61
CA PHE A 67 9.56 11.42 -3.59
C PHE A 67 10.33 11.00 -4.84
N SER A 68 11.15 11.92 -5.39
CA SER A 68 11.90 11.66 -6.63
C SER A 68 13.03 10.64 -6.46
N LYS A 69 13.61 10.48 -5.26
CA LYS A 69 14.71 9.53 -5.02
C LYS A 69 14.22 8.24 -4.33
N TRP A 70 13.50 8.33 -3.22
CA TRP A 70 13.00 7.19 -2.44
C TRP A 70 11.70 6.59 -2.98
N GLY A 71 10.93 7.36 -3.77
CA GLY A 71 9.64 6.96 -4.33
C GLY A 71 8.44 7.31 -3.47
N PHE A 72 8.67 7.96 -2.33
CA PHE A 72 7.65 8.42 -1.41
C PHE A 72 7.98 9.74 -0.76
N ALA A 73 6.93 10.42 -0.32
CA ALA A 73 7.09 11.56 0.56
C ALA A 73 5.84 11.80 1.40
N GLN A 74 6.05 12.44 2.54
CA GLN A 74 4.97 13.10 3.27
C GLN A 74 4.67 14.45 2.63
N LEU A 75 3.39 14.74 2.46
CA LEU A 75 2.83 16.01 2.03
C LEU A 75 1.74 16.44 3.01
N ARG A 76 1.35 17.72 2.94
CA ARG A 76 0.17 18.22 3.65
C ARG A 76 -1.04 18.26 2.74
N LEU A 77 -2.18 17.95 3.34
CA LEU A 77 -3.48 18.02 2.71
C LEU A 77 -4.50 18.42 3.78
N ASP A 78 -4.84 19.71 3.81
CA ASP A 78 -5.90 20.21 4.66
C ASP A 78 -7.21 19.57 4.23
N CYS A 79 -7.86 18.85 5.16
CA CYS A 79 -9.03 18.06 4.83
C CYS A 79 -10.31 18.76 5.27
N PRO A 80 -11.21 19.10 4.34
CA PRO A 80 -12.51 19.67 4.68
C PRO A 80 -13.56 18.62 5.08
N LEU A 81 -13.30 17.31 4.87
CA LEU A 81 -14.26 16.26 5.21
C LEU A 81 -14.11 15.81 6.67
N THR A 82 -15.24 15.69 7.35
CA THR A 82 -15.31 15.02 8.66
C THR A 82 -15.13 13.49 8.49
N PRO A 83 -14.68 12.77 9.53
CA PRO A 83 -14.48 11.32 9.45
C PRO A 83 -15.69 10.50 8.97
N GLU A 84 -16.90 10.98 9.21
CA GLU A 84 -18.15 10.34 8.82
C GLU A 84 -18.48 10.58 7.34
N GLU A 85 -18.08 11.74 6.79
CA GLU A 85 -18.32 12.11 5.38
C GLU A 85 -17.48 11.35 4.39
N TYR A 86 -16.36 10.78 4.86
CA TYR A 86 -15.61 9.81 4.11
C TYR A 86 -16.53 8.65 3.63
N CYS A 87 -17.55 8.26 4.40
CA CYS A 87 -18.46 7.18 3.97
C CYS A 87 -19.34 7.50 2.76
N ASP A 88 -19.34 8.75 2.29
CA ASP A 88 -20.11 9.22 1.14
C ASP A 88 -19.20 9.38 -0.09
N ASP A 89 -19.25 8.39 -0.98
CA ASP A 89 -18.47 8.32 -2.21
C ASP A 89 -18.58 9.61 -3.04
N LYS A 90 -19.77 10.23 -3.09
CA LYS A 90 -19.97 11.47 -3.83
C LYS A 90 -19.25 12.64 -3.20
N LYS A 91 -19.29 12.77 -1.87
CA LYS A 91 -18.54 13.82 -1.17
C LYS A 91 -17.04 13.65 -1.37
N VAL A 92 -16.55 12.41 -1.33
CA VAL A 92 -15.14 12.11 -1.58
C VAL A 92 -14.74 12.51 -3.00
N GLU A 93 -15.55 12.17 -4.00
CA GLU A 93 -15.31 12.55 -5.40
C GLU A 93 -15.35 14.07 -5.59
N GLU A 94 -16.35 14.76 -5.03
CA GLU A 94 -16.52 16.19 -5.22
C GLU A 94 -15.47 17.02 -4.49
N VAL A 95 -14.99 16.55 -3.33
CA VAL A 95 -14.16 17.34 -2.42
C VAL A 95 -12.70 16.89 -2.41
N LEU A 96 -12.41 15.58 -2.36
CA LEU A 96 -11.03 15.09 -2.26
C LEU A 96 -10.37 14.82 -3.61
N TYR A 97 -11.11 14.43 -4.65
CA TYR A 97 -10.48 14.17 -5.96
C TYR A 97 -9.78 15.40 -6.52
N PRO A 98 -10.36 16.63 -6.46
CA PRO A 98 -9.65 17.81 -6.91
C PRO A 98 -8.30 17.99 -6.20
N GLU A 99 -8.29 17.81 -4.89
CA GLU A 99 -7.07 17.94 -4.07
C GLU A 99 -6.03 16.86 -4.38
N TYR A 100 -6.45 15.60 -4.52
CA TYR A 100 -5.58 14.50 -4.93
C TYR A 100 -5.00 14.72 -6.33
N LYS A 101 -5.82 15.22 -7.27
CA LYS A 101 -5.33 15.60 -8.60
C LYS A 101 -4.36 16.77 -8.53
N SER A 102 -4.55 17.74 -7.63
CA SER A 102 -3.61 18.84 -7.39
C SER A 102 -2.27 18.34 -6.85
N ILE A 103 -2.28 17.43 -5.87
CA ILE A 103 -1.06 16.76 -5.37
C ILE A 103 -0.35 16.00 -6.49
N ALA A 104 -1.08 15.21 -7.28
CA ALA A 104 -0.51 14.48 -8.40
C ALA A 104 0.14 15.41 -9.43
N ARG A 105 -0.49 16.57 -9.73
CA ARG A 105 0.10 17.59 -10.61
C ARG A 105 1.31 18.28 -10.00
N LEU A 106 1.34 18.49 -8.68
CA LEU A 106 2.53 19.00 -7.99
C LEU A 106 3.72 18.04 -8.14
N LEU A 107 3.47 16.73 -7.99
CA LEU A 107 4.48 15.68 -8.13
C LEU A 107 4.89 15.45 -9.59
N PHE A 108 3.96 15.64 -10.52
CA PHE A 108 4.14 15.44 -11.97
C PHE A 108 3.61 16.65 -12.76
N PRO A 109 4.33 17.80 -12.77
CA PRO A 109 3.84 19.04 -13.39
C PRO A 109 3.65 18.93 -14.91
N ASN A 110 4.33 17.98 -15.54
CA ASN A 110 4.22 17.72 -16.98
C ASN A 110 3.18 16.62 -17.33
N ALA A 111 2.38 16.18 -16.36
CA ALA A 111 1.35 15.16 -16.61
C ALA A 111 0.27 15.72 -17.56
N ALA A 112 0.18 15.14 -18.76
CA ALA A 112 -0.86 15.50 -19.74
C ALA A 112 -2.27 15.14 -19.25
N ARG A 113 -2.39 14.13 -18.37
CA ARG A 113 -3.65 13.66 -17.81
C ARG A 113 -3.43 13.09 -16.41
N VAL A 114 -4.41 13.32 -15.53
CA VAL A 114 -4.44 12.78 -14.16
C VAL A 114 -5.85 12.28 -13.87
N GLU A 115 -5.96 11.00 -13.54
CA GLU A 115 -7.21 10.37 -13.12
C GLU A 115 -7.03 9.71 -11.75
N VAL A 116 -8.13 9.65 -10.99
CA VAL A 116 -8.15 8.91 -9.73
C VAL A 116 -8.58 7.49 -10.06
N LEU A 117 -7.66 6.53 -9.91
CA LEU A 117 -7.87 5.13 -10.25
C LEU A 117 -8.95 4.52 -9.36
N GLU A 118 -8.71 4.48 -8.07
CA GLU A 118 -9.68 4.07 -7.08
C GLU A 118 -9.63 5.04 -5.90
N HIS A 119 -10.77 5.19 -5.23
CA HIS A 119 -10.80 5.71 -3.87
C HIS A 119 -11.40 4.64 -2.99
N ALA A 120 -10.93 4.61 -1.74
CA ALA A 120 -11.28 3.58 -0.80
C ALA A 120 -11.86 4.23 0.48
N VAL A 121 -13.18 4.21 0.63
CA VAL A 121 -13.92 4.81 1.75
C VAL A 121 -15.11 3.97 2.27
N SER A 122 -15.56 4.23 3.52
CA SER A 122 -16.23 3.27 4.44
C SER A 122 -17.73 3.18 4.21
N LYS A 123 -18.33 2.00 4.35
CA LYS A 123 -19.78 1.91 4.64
C LYS A 123 -19.99 1.27 6.00
N ASP A 124 -20.88 1.87 6.79
CA ASP A 124 -21.48 1.25 7.97
C ASP A 124 -22.29 0.03 7.49
N PRO A 125 -22.14 -1.16 8.09
CA PRO A 125 -22.83 -2.39 7.70
C PRO A 125 -24.37 -2.35 7.75
N LYS A 126 -25.02 -1.25 8.15
CA LYS A 126 -26.48 -1.13 8.25
C LYS A 126 -27.24 -0.77 6.97
N MET A 127 -26.58 -0.59 5.82
CA MET A 127 -27.26 -0.21 4.56
C MET A 127 -27.46 -1.44 3.65
N GLU A 128 -28.53 -2.20 3.88
CA GLU A 128 -29.00 -3.25 2.97
C GLU A 128 -29.55 -2.65 1.66
N GLY A 129 -29.13 -3.20 0.51
CA GLY A 129 -29.91 -3.04 -0.73
C GLY A 129 -29.18 -2.63 -2.02
N PHE A 130 -27.87 -2.89 -2.21
CA PHE A 130 -27.25 -2.66 -3.52
C PHE A 130 -26.48 -3.87 -4.07
N LYS A 131 -26.79 -4.21 -5.33
CA LYS A 131 -26.23 -5.34 -6.09
C LYS A 131 -24.70 -5.24 -6.19
N ARG A 132 -24.03 -6.36 -5.91
CA ARG A 132 -22.57 -6.54 -5.92
C ARG A 132 -21.99 -6.21 -7.30
N LEU A 133 -21.28 -5.09 -7.38
CA LEU A 133 -20.13 -4.88 -8.25
C LEU A 133 -18.97 -4.66 -7.27
N ILE A 134 -18.06 -5.62 -7.13
CA ILE A 134 -16.96 -5.54 -6.15
C ILE A 134 -15.94 -4.51 -6.65
N VAL A 135 -16.18 -3.26 -6.27
CA VAL A 135 -15.23 -2.15 -6.32
C VAL A 135 -14.70 -1.99 -4.89
N TRP A 136 -13.38 -2.01 -4.72
CA TRP A 136 -12.71 -2.06 -3.42
C TRP A 136 -12.75 -0.68 -2.75
N ASN A 137 -13.82 -0.41 -2.00
CA ASN A 137 -13.99 0.83 -1.26
C ASN A 137 -13.63 0.60 0.23
N GLN A 138 -12.45 1.01 0.70
CA GLN A 138 -11.94 0.54 2.01
C GLN A 138 -11.22 1.58 2.88
N VAL A 139 -11.91 2.02 3.94
CA VAL A 139 -11.25 2.49 5.16
C VAL A 139 -10.69 1.29 5.93
N ARG A 140 -9.39 1.30 6.22
CA ARG A 140 -8.76 0.29 7.06
C ARG A 140 -9.07 0.57 8.53
N LYS A 141 -10.03 -0.16 9.10
CA LYS A 141 -10.18 -0.28 10.55
C LYS A 141 -9.73 -1.67 10.96
N ARG A 142 -8.56 -1.73 11.61
CA ARG A 142 -8.03 -2.99 12.10
C ARG A 142 -9.04 -3.63 13.06
N HIS A 143 -9.38 -4.88 12.80
CA HIS A 143 -10.18 -5.67 13.70
C HIS A 143 -9.35 -6.03 14.94
N PRO A 144 -9.91 -6.03 16.17
CA PRO A 144 -9.13 -6.35 17.38
C PRO A 144 -8.46 -7.73 17.34
N ARG A 145 -9.07 -8.69 16.63
CA ARG A 145 -8.55 -10.04 16.40
C ARG A 145 -7.66 -10.18 15.14
N TRP A 146 -7.27 -9.09 14.50
CA TRP A 146 -6.37 -9.16 13.36
C TRP A 146 -5.06 -9.85 13.74
N LEU A 147 -4.60 -10.81 12.92
CA LEU A 147 -3.49 -11.73 13.20
C LEU A 147 -3.75 -12.76 14.31
N SER A 148 -5.01 -13.13 14.56
CA SER A 148 -5.31 -14.32 15.35
C SER A 148 -5.16 -15.58 14.50
N GLU A 149 -4.51 -16.62 15.02
CA GLU A 149 -4.27 -17.90 14.32
C GLU A 149 -5.56 -18.57 13.81
N SER A 150 -6.72 -18.25 14.39
CA SER A 150 -8.00 -18.87 14.06
C SER A 150 -8.81 -18.13 12.98
N LEU A 151 -8.31 -17.03 12.43
CA LEU A 151 -9.06 -16.21 11.47
C LEU A 151 -8.19 -15.78 10.30
N GLU A 152 -8.64 -16.13 9.11
CA GLU A 152 -8.03 -15.71 7.86
C GLU A 152 -8.49 -14.31 7.44
N ARG A 153 -7.67 -13.63 6.64
CA ARG A 153 -7.95 -12.26 6.16
C ARG A 153 -9.33 -12.14 5.50
N HIS A 154 -9.71 -13.12 4.69
CA HIS A 154 -10.98 -13.15 3.96
C HIS A 154 -12.21 -13.39 4.85
N GLU A 155 -12.02 -13.67 6.15
CA GLU A 155 -13.12 -13.86 7.11
C GLU A 155 -13.52 -12.56 7.82
N PHE A 156 -12.72 -11.49 7.70
CA PHE A 156 -13.06 -10.19 8.25
C PHE A 156 -13.96 -9.39 7.30
N THR A 157 -14.96 -8.71 7.87
CA THR A 157 -15.88 -7.83 7.13
C THR A 157 -15.27 -6.47 6.76
N THR A 158 -14.17 -6.12 7.43
CA THR A 158 -13.41 -4.89 7.17
C THR A 158 -12.04 -5.25 6.66
N ASN A 159 -11.50 -4.41 5.78
CA ASN A 159 -10.19 -4.68 5.23
C ASN A 159 -9.09 -4.41 6.25
N GLN A 160 -8.22 -5.40 6.35
CA GLN A 160 -7.19 -5.42 7.38
C GLN A 160 -5.90 -4.80 6.86
N PRO A 161 -5.10 -4.19 7.76
CA PRO A 161 -3.74 -3.76 7.46
C PRO A 161 -2.94 -4.86 6.76
N SER A 162 -2.05 -4.52 5.82
CA SER A 162 -1.20 -5.56 5.23
C SER A 162 -0.18 -6.06 6.23
N ASP A 163 -0.05 -7.38 6.32
CA ASP A 163 0.82 -8.09 7.26
C ASP A 163 2.06 -8.68 6.58
N TYR A 164 2.19 -8.46 5.27
CA TYR A 164 3.31 -8.95 4.49
C TYR A 164 3.82 -7.90 3.51
N VAL A 165 5.07 -8.08 3.13
CA VAL A 165 5.78 -7.26 2.17
C VAL A 165 5.20 -7.51 0.77
N HIS A 166 4.58 -6.49 0.20
CA HIS A 166 3.97 -6.55 -1.12
C HIS A 166 3.84 -5.17 -1.73
N ILE A 167 3.44 -5.17 -3.00
CA ILE A 167 3.04 -3.98 -3.71
C ILE A 167 1.75 -4.27 -4.46
N ASP A 168 0.77 -3.37 -4.37
CA ASP A 168 -0.64 -3.64 -4.70
C ASP A 168 -0.88 -4.02 -6.16
N MET A 169 -0.10 -3.48 -7.10
CA MET A 169 -0.33 -3.66 -8.53
C MET A 169 0.97 -3.75 -9.32
N THR A 170 1.04 -4.68 -10.27
CA THR A 170 2.05 -4.62 -11.33
C THR A 170 1.72 -3.50 -12.33
N ALA A 171 2.72 -3.03 -13.08
CA ALA A 171 2.48 -2.07 -14.16
C ALA A 171 1.60 -2.66 -15.29
N SER A 172 1.68 -3.96 -15.56
CA SER A 172 0.73 -4.67 -16.44
C SER A 172 -0.71 -4.62 -15.91
N SER A 173 -0.92 -4.87 -14.61
CA SER A 173 -2.24 -4.75 -13.97
C SER A 173 -2.75 -3.30 -14.05
N ALA A 174 -1.92 -2.32 -13.72
CA ALA A 174 -2.24 -0.90 -13.82
C ALA A 174 -2.64 -0.48 -15.25
N ALA A 175 -1.92 -0.96 -16.27
CA ALA A 175 -2.23 -0.71 -17.67
C ALA A 175 -3.59 -1.31 -18.10
N LYS A 176 -3.93 -2.51 -17.62
CA LYS A 176 -5.26 -3.11 -17.86
C LYS A 176 -6.36 -2.30 -17.18
N CYS A 177 -6.13 -1.83 -15.96
CA CYS A 177 -7.08 -1.00 -15.24
C CYS A 177 -7.32 0.35 -15.93
N SER A 178 -6.27 1.00 -16.46
CA SER A 178 -6.45 2.27 -17.17
C SER A 178 -7.34 2.14 -18.41
N ILE A 179 -7.23 1.03 -19.14
CA ILE A 179 -8.07 0.74 -20.32
C ILE A 179 -9.50 0.47 -19.86
N LYS A 180 -9.67 -0.45 -18.89
CA LYS A 180 -10.99 -0.89 -18.44
C LYS A 180 -11.81 0.25 -17.82
N GLN A 181 -11.17 1.11 -17.02
CA GLN A 181 -11.89 2.09 -16.21
C GLN A 181 -11.98 3.47 -16.87
N PHE A 182 -10.95 3.89 -17.59
CA PHE A 182 -10.88 5.24 -18.14
C PHE A 182 -10.88 5.28 -19.67
N ASN A 183 -10.91 4.12 -20.33
CA ASN A 183 -10.68 4.00 -21.77
C ASN A 183 -9.36 4.69 -22.19
N ILE A 184 -8.35 4.59 -21.32
CA ILE A 184 -7.01 5.15 -21.54
C ILE A 184 -6.08 4.03 -21.94
N TYR A 185 -5.52 4.13 -23.14
CA TYR A 185 -4.47 3.24 -23.62
C TYR A 185 -3.10 3.81 -23.22
N PRO A 186 -2.34 3.15 -22.32
CA PRO A 186 -1.08 3.71 -21.83
C PRO A 186 -0.04 3.97 -22.91
N LYS A 187 -0.08 3.18 -23.99
CA LYS A 187 0.79 3.34 -25.18
C LYS A 187 0.59 4.68 -25.90
N SER A 188 -0.50 5.40 -25.65
CA SER A 188 -0.74 6.74 -26.19
C SER A 188 0.06 7.83 -25.47
N TYR A 189 0.76 7.49 -24.38
CA TYR A 189 1.60 8.40 -23.60
C TYR A 189 3.03 7.86 -23.55
N SER A 190 4.01 8.76 -23.38
CA SER A 190 5.42 8.37 -23.25
C SER A 190 5.73 7.67 -21.91
N ARG A 191 4.87 7.87 -20.90
CA ARG A 191 4.96 7.30 -19.55
C ARG A 191 3.59 7.28 -18.90
N PHE A 192 3.30 6.25 -18.12
CA PHE A 192 2.24 6.28 -17.11
C PHE A 192 2.83 5.94 -15.74
N VAL A 193 2.27 6.54 -14.69
CA VAL A 193 2.67 6.32 -13.31
C VAL A 193 1.42 6.14 -12.47
N VAL A 194 1.42 5.16 -11.57
CA VAL A 194 0.40 5.01 -10.52
C VAL A 194 1.02 5.45 -9.20
N VAL A 195 0.31 6.33 -8.49
CA VAL A 195 0.72 6.87 -7.20
C VAL A 195 -0.42 6.66 -6.22
N ASN A 196 -0.10 6.05 -5.08
CA ASN A 196 -1.01 5.98 -3.96
C ASN A 196 -0.87 7.21 -3.08
N LEU A 197 -2.00 7.72 -2.63
CA LEU A 197 -2.11 8.74 -1.60
C LEU A 197 -2.73 8.10 -0.37
N TRP A 198 -1.92 7.77 0.63
CA TRP A 198 -2.38 7.20 1.89
C TRP A 198 -2.51 8.30 2.94
N LYS A 199 -3.67 8.36 3.56
CA LYS A 199 -4.01 9.43 4.49
C LYS A 199 -4.79 8.88 5.68
N PRO A 200 -4.44 9.25 6.93
CA PRO A 200 -5.31 9.00 8.07
C PRO A 200 -6.62 9.78 7.98
N ILE A 201 -7.73 9.11 8.26
CA ILE A 201 -9.04 9.76 8.50
C ILE A 201 -9.11 10.32 9.91
N ARG A 202 -8.51 9.62 10.88
CA ARG A 202 -8.34 10.06 12.27
C ARG A 202 -6.87 9.91 12.66
N GLY A 203 -6.31 10.93 13.29
CA GLY A 203 -4.95 10.92 13.85
C GLY A 203 -4.97 11.32 15.33
N PRO A 204 -3.83 11.20 16.04
CA PRO A 204 -2.57 10.61 15.59
C PRO A 204 -2.64 9.09 15.36
N VAL A 205 -1.96 8.59 14.32
CA VAL A 205 -1.81 7.14 14.05
C VAL A 205 -0.61 6.56 14.80
N TYR A 206 -0.91 5.72 15.79
CA TYR A 206 0.09 4.93 16.54
C TYR A 206 -0.07 3.41 16.37
N ASP A 207 -1.25 2.97 15.96
CA ASP A 207 -1.57 1.56 15.74
C ASP A 207 -1.44 1.25 14.26
N PHE A 208 -0.59 0.28 13.90
CA PHE A 208 -0.41 -0.18 12.51
C PHE A 208 -0.05 0.98 11.55
N PRO A 209 1.04 1.74 11.83
CA PRO A 209 1.42 2.84 10.95
C PRO A 209 2.00 2.32 9.64
N LEU A 210 1.74 3.07 8.57
CA LEU A 210 2.24 2.77 7.24
C LEU A 210 3.78 2.77 7.24
N THR A 211 4.35 1.60 6.96
CA THR A 211 5.78 1.45 6.70
C THR A 211 6.03 1.39 5.21
N LEU A 212 7.11 1.99 4.73
CA LEU A 212 7.50 2.14 3.34
C LEU A 212 8.99 1.78 3.14
N CYS A 213 9.33 1.05 2.07
CA CYS A 213 10.71 0.73 1.73
C CYS A 213 11.30 1.67 0.69
N ASP A 214 12.57 2.05 0.86
CA ASP A 214 13.35 2.81 -0.12
C ASP A 214 13.61 1.96 -1.36
N ARG A 215 12.92 2.32 -2.45
CA ARG A 215 12.98 1.64 -3.74
C ARG A 215 14.39 1.44 -4.29
N ARG A 216 15.35 2.31 -3.94
CA ARG A 216 16.73 2.23 -4.44
C ARG A 216 17.52 1.09 -3.80
N THR A 217 16.96 0.48 -2.76
CA THR A 217 17.56 -0.63 -2.03
C THR A 217 17.01 -1.99 -2.46
N VAL A 218 16.06 -2.01 -3.39
CA VAL A 218 15.42 -3.21 -3.92
C VAL A 218 15.97 -3.47 -5.32
N ASP A 219 16.52 -4.67 -5.54
CA ASP A 219 16.85 -5.20 -6.86
C ASP A 219 15.62 -5.95 -7.39
N TYR A 220 14.76 -5.21 -8.07
CA TYR A 220 13.48 -5.71 -8.51
C TYR A 220 13.61 -6.91 -9.48
N ALA A 221 14.63 -6.98 -10.32
CA ALA A 221 14.84 -8.10 -11.24
C ALA A 221 14.97 -9.44 -10.50
N SER A 222 15.72 -9.46 -9.41
CA SER A 222 16.04 -10.69 -8.69
C SER A 222 15.20 -10.91 -7.42
N GLN A 223 14.62 -9.84 -6.88
CA GLN A 223 13.93 -9.84 -5.59
C GLN A 223 12.41 -9.72 -5.69
N ALA A 224 11.84 -9.47 -6.87
CA ALA A 224 10.39 -9.31 -7.01
C ALA A 224 9.77 -10.38 -7.91
N THR A 225 8.53 -10.76 -7.60
CA THR A 225 7.75 -11.69 -8.42
C THR A 225 6.28 -11.30 -8.40
N ALA A 226 5.61 -11.46 -9.54
CA ALA A 226 4.17 -11.23 -9.63
C ALA A 226 3.41 -12.38 -8.95
N MET A 227 2.36 -12.05 -8.20
CA MET A 227 1.50 -13.01 -7.52
C MET A 227 0.03 -12.71 -7.84
N ASP A 228 -0.73 -13.78 -8.12
CA ASP A 228 -2.16 -13.65 -8.36
C ASP A 228 -2.95 -13.63 -7.05
N ILE A 229 -3.77 -12.60 -6.87
CA ILE A 229 -4.83 -12.55 -5.86
C ILE A 229 -6.14 -12.92 -6.54
N VAL A 230 -6.57 -14.15 -6.33
CA VAL A 230 -7.75 -14.72 -6.98
C VAL A 230 -8.94 -14.57 -6.06
N THR A 231 -9.96 -13.83 -6.49
CA THR A 231 -11.27 -13.80 -5.84
C THR A 231 -12.26 -14.64 -6.64
N ARG A 232 -13.51 -14.76 -6.16
CA ARG A 232 -14.56 -15.46 -6.93
C ARG A 232 -14.85 -14.83 -8.29
N ASP A 233 -14.74 -13.51 -8.38
CA ASP A 233 -15.29 -12.75 -9.51
C ASP A 233 -14.20 -12.15 -10.41
N TYR A 234 -12.96 -12.05 -9.91
CA TYR A 234 -11.85 -11.49 -10.66
C TYR A 234 -10.49 -11.94 -10.10
N VAL A 235 -9.46 -11.78 -10.92
CA VAL A 235 -8.04 -11.97 -10.54
C VAL A 235 -7.36 -10.60 -10.58
N ASN A 236 -6.71 -10.22 -9.49
CA ASN A 236 -5.77 -9.11 -9.45
C ASN A 236 -4.34 -9.65 -9.37
N GLU A 237 -3.37 -8.87 -9.81
CA GLU A 237 -1.96 -9.21 -9.79
C GLU A 237 -1.21 -8.19 -8.95
N ASN A 238 -0.64 -8.65 -7.84
CA ASN A 238 0.23 -7.86 -6.99
C ASN A 238 1.68 -8.31 -7.16
N THR A 239 2.62 -7.65 -6.49
CA THR A 239 4.03 -8.04 -6.48
C THR A 239 4.45 -8.43 -5.07
N ARG A 240 5.15 -9.56 -4.94
CA ARG A 240 5.76 -10.05 -3.71
C ARG A 240 7.27 -9.88 -3.78
N ILE A 241 7.89 -9.60 -2.63
CA ILE A 241 9.32 -9.36 -2.51
C ILE A 241 10.00 -10.44 -1.67
N TYR A 242 11.16 -10.90 -2.14
CA TYR A 242 12.10 -11.76 -1.43
C TYR A 242 13.00 -10.91 -0.52
N PHE A 243 13.43 -11.45 0.61
CA PHE A 243 14.27 -10.71 1.55
C PHE A 243 15.65 -10.36 0.97
N ASP A 244 16.12 -9.16 1.32
CA ASP A 244 17.51 -8.73 1.20
C ASP A 244 17.84 -7.79 2.38
N GLU A 245 19.01 -7.98 2.98
CA GLU A 245 19.45 -7.21 4.14
C GLU A 245 19.67 -5.71 3.85
N ARG A 246 19.83 -5.35 2.57
CA ARG A 246 20.04 -3.97 2.13
C ARG A 246 18.74 -3.15 2.14
N HIS A 247 17.56 -3.79 2.22
CA HIS A 247 16.27 -3.10 2.26
C HIS A 247 16.21 -2.09 3.41
N LYS A 248 15.92 -0.83 3.08
CA LYS A 248 15.78 0.25 4.07
C LYS A 248 14.34 0.66 4.25
N TRP A 249 13.86 0.57 5.48
CA TRP A 249 12.46 0.78 5.83
C TRP A 249 12.24 2.08 6.61
N TYR A 250 11.10 2.71 6.36
CA TYR A 250 10.73 4.01 6.90
C TYR A 250 9.27 4.04 7.33
N TYR A 251 8.93 4.82 8.34
CA TYR A 251 7.55 5.07 8.79
C TYR A 251 7.41 6.50 9.33
N TRP A 252 6.19 6.98 9.53
CA TRP A 252 5.94 8.28 10.18
C TRP A 252 5.19 8.05 11.48
N HIS A 253 5.84 8.33 12.61
CA HIS A 253 5.22 8.17 13.93
C HIS A 253 4.11 9.22 14.15
N GLY A 254 2.92 8.81 14.60
CA GLY A 254 1.87 9.77 15.00
C GLY A 254 1.34 10.61 13.84
N MET A 255 1.08 9.99 12.69
CA MET A 255 0.52 10.70 11.53
C MET A 255 -0.83 11.34 11.84
N GLN A 256 -1.00 12.58 11.44
CA GLN A 256 -2.18 13.42 11.66
C GLN A 256 -3.16 13.35 10.49
N ALA A 257 -4.39 13.80 10.75
CA ALA A 257 -5.46 13.85 9.76
C ALA A 257 -5.36 15.05 8.80
N ASP A 258 -4.25 15.75 8.73
CA ASP A 258 -3.90 16.76 7.71
C ASP A 258 -2.66 16.35 6.90
N GLU A 259 -2.16 15.13 7.13
CA GLU A 259 -0.98 14.57 6.46
C GLU A 259 -1.40 13.49 5.46
N VAL A 260 -0.64 13.39 4.37
CA VAL A 260 -0.79 12.35 3.34
C VAL A 260 0.59 11.85 2.93
N ILE A 261 0.75 10.54 2.80
CA ILE A 261 1.94 9.93 2.21
C ILE A 261 1.63 9.61 0.75
N ALA A 262 2.38 10.23 -0.15
CA ALA A 262 2.37 9.90 -1.56
C ALA A 262 3.44 8.85 -1.85
N PHE A 263 3.11 7.81 -2.60
CA PHE A 263 4.09 6.80 -3.00
C PHE A 263 3.80 6.14 -4.34
N ILE A 264 4.85 5.79 -5.07
CA ILE A 264 4.73 5.18 -6.40
C ILE A 264 4.43 3.68 -6.27
N GLN A 265 3.53 3.20 -7.14
CA GLN A 265 3.14 1.80 -7.27
C GLN A 265 3.38 1.22 -8.66
N ALA A 266 3.38 2.03 -9.70
CA ALA A 266 3.70 1.56 -11.04
C ALA A 266 4.32 2.70 -11.83
N ASP A 267 5.26 2.37 -12.70
CA ASP A 267 5.93 3.33 -13.57
C ASP A 267 6.38 2.63 -14.84
N SER A 268 5.77 2.99 -15.96
CA SER A 268 5.97 2.31 -17.24
C SER A 268 7.33 2.57 -17.89
N GLN A 269 8.03 3.61 -17.45
CA GLN A 269 9.39 3.87 -17.91
C GLN A 269 10.44 3.15 -17.09
N ALA A 270 10.08 2.63 -15.92
CA ALA A 270 10.93 1.70 -15.18
C ALA A 270 11.02 0.34 -15.92
N GLU A 271 9.95 -0.10 -16.59
CA GLU A 271 9.88 -1.39 -17.30
C GLU A 271 10.84 -1.52 -18.52
N ASN A 272 11.30 -0.41 -19.12
CA ASN A 272 12.15 -0.43 -20.32
C ASN A 272 13.66 -0.48 -20.02
N ARG A 273 14.05 -0.59 -18.75
CA ARG A 273 15.37 -1.09 -18.37
C ARG A 273 15.16 -2.54 -17.98
N ALA A 274 15.87 -3.46 -18.63
CA ALA A 274 15.68 -4.90 -18.51
C ALA A 274 15.94 -5.51 -17.11
N GLU A 275 15.82 -4.72 -16.02
CA GLU A 275 16.08 -5.09 -14.63
C GLU A 275 15.12 -4.42 -13.60
N ASP A 276 14.13 -3.59 -13.98
CA ASP A 276 13.37 -2.79 -13.01
C ASP A 276 11.86 -3.05 -13.06
N LEU A 277 11.35 -3.95 -12.20
CA LEU A 277 9.94 -3.88 -11.82
C LEU A 277 9.71 -2.54 -11.11
N SER A 278 8.61 -1.91 -11.49
CA SER A 278 8.28 -0.55 -11.13
C SER A 278 8.46 -0.24 -9.65
N LEU A 279 8.89 0.99 -9.41
CA LEU A 279 9.16 1.58 -8.11
C LEU A 279 7.92 1.50 -7.24
N GLN A 280 8.03 0.75 -6.16
CA GLN A 280 6.88 0.17 -5.55
C GLN A 280 7.14 0.01 -4.07
N ILE A 281 6.23 0.57 -3.28
CA ILE A 281 6.48 0.67 -1.86
C ILE A 281 5.84 -0.46 -1.10
N LEU A 282 6.72 -1.15 -0.40
CA LEU A 282 6.37 -2.16 0.56
C LEU A 282 5.56 -1.54 1.68
N THR A 283 4.26 -1.88 1.75
CA THR A 283 3.42 -1.43 2.86
C THR A 283 3.35 -2.52 3.92
N LEU A 284 3.68 -2.17 5.15
CA LEU A 284 3.54 -3.07 6.29
C LEU A 284 3.06 -2.27 7.47
N ASP A 285 2.00 -2.76 8.08
CA ASP A 285 1.39 -2.13 9.23
C ASP A 285 1.72 -3.04 10.44
N PHE A 286 2.50 -2.55 11.41
CA PHE A 286 3.05 -3.37 12.50
C PHE A 286 2.44 -3.05 13.88
N ARG A 287 2.52 -4.01 14.81
CA ARG A 287 2.12 -3.83 16.22
C ARG A 287 3.10 -2.87 16.91
N SER A 288 2.59 -1.87 17.64
CA SER A 288 3.43 -1.13 18.59
C SER A 288 4.17 -2.12 19.51
N SER A 289 5.47 -1.89 19.66
CA SER A 289 6.42 -2.74 20.39
C SER A 289 5.89 -3.13 21.79
N PRO A 290 6.17 -4.36 22.28
CA PRO A 290 5.92 -4.72 23.69
C PRO A 290 6.72 -3.87 24.69
N TYR A 291 7.66 -3.05 24.22
CA TYR A 291 8.42 -2.10 25.05
C TYR A 291 7.79 -0.71 25.19
N GLY A 292 6.48 -0.57 24.91
CA GLY A 292 5.66 0.52 25.45
C GLY A 292 5.89 1.89 24.82
N PHE A 293 4.99 2.28 23.93
CA PHE A 293 4.61 3.68 23.80
C PHE A 293 3.46 3.93 24.77
N SER A 294 3.71 4.79 25.76
CA SER A 294 2.76 5.12 26.83
C SER A 294 1.37 5.37 26.26
N ARG A 295 0.40 4.59 26.75
CA ARG A 295 -1.02 4.87 26.56
C ARG A 295 -1.32 6.21 27.21
N TYR A 296 -1.46 7.26 26.42
CA TYR A 296 -2.24 8.42 26.85
C TYR A 296 -3.60 8.34 26.16
N SER A 297 -4.60 8.29 27.04
CA SER A 297 -6.05 8.15 26.87
C SER A 297 -6.67 9.03 25.82
#